data_AF-A0A2V5Z6E3-F1
#
_entry.id   AF-A0A2V5Z6E3-F1
#
_cell.length_a   1.000
_cell.length_b   1.000
_cell.length_c   1.000
_cell.angle_alpha   90.00
_cell.angle_beta   90.00
_cell.angle_gamma   90.00
#
_symmetry.space_group_name_H-M   'P 1'
#
loop_
_entity.id
_entity.type
_entity.pdbx_description
1 polymer ?
#
loop_
_entity_poly.entity_id
_entity_poly.type
_entity_poly.pdbx_seq_one_letter_code
_entity_poly.pdbx_strand_id
1 'polypeptide(L)'
;MQWPWARNNRKVGSRVMVDQVHTCADLRKQIHLDLRIQHPEWVQADGESPVCDSYEDRLMELLAGLTDMKPNQSYDRDRYHLQQRQT
;
A
#
# COMPACT_ATOMS: atom_id res chain seq x y z
N MET A 1 -3.74 3.95 25.64
CA MET A 1 -3.61 2.65 24.96
C MET A 1 -2.60 2.82 23.84
N GLN A 2 -1.44 2.18 23.96
CA GLN A 2 -0.32 2.34 23.01
C GLN A 2 -0.36 1.14 22.08
N TRP A 3 -0.78 1.34 20.83
CA TRP A 3 -0.82 0.30 19.82
C TRP A 3 0.58 -0.33 19.65
N PRO A 4 0.70 -1.66 19.42
CA PRO A 4 2.01 -2.34 19.36
C PRO A 4 2.96 -1.79 18.29
N TRP A 5 2.45 -1.18 17.21
CA TRP A 5 3.27 -0.48 16.20
C TRP A 5 3.80 0.89 16.67
N ALA A 6 3.16 1.53 17.64
CA ALA A 6 3.50 2.88 18.08
C ALA A 6 4.75 2.95 18.98
N ARG A 7 5.23 1.81 19.49
CA ARG A 7 6.41 1.77 20.39
C ARG A 7 7.75 1.72 19.64
N ASN A 8 7.75 1.31 18.36
CA ASN A 8 8.99 1.16 17.57
C ASN A 8 9.48 2.44 16.88
N ASN A 9 8.70 3.51 16.84
CA ASN A 9 9.02 4.70 16.03
C ASN A 9 9.85 5.79 16.75
N ARG A 10 10.37 5.56 17.97
CA ARG A 10 11.11 6.60 18.73
C ARG A 10 12.63 6.59 18.55
N LYS A 11 13.22 5.61 17.86
CA LYS A 11 14.70 5.47 17.83
C LYS A 11 15.33 5.16 16.47
N VAL A 12 14.57 4.87 15.41
CA VAL A 12 15.16 4.62 14.09
C VAL A 12 14.70 5.71 13.14
N GLY A 13 15.61 6.64 12.85
CA GLY A 13 15.39 7.70 11.89
C GLY A 13 14.97 7.14 10.54
N SER A 14 13.76 7.48 10.12
CA SER A 14 13.40 8.03 8.80
C SER A 14 13.93 7.38 7.50
N ARG A 15 14.54 6.19 7.48
CA ARG A 15 14.96 5.60 6.19
C ARG A 15 14.91 4.08 6.06
N VAL A 16 14.32 3.35 7.01
CA VAL A 16 14.30 1.87 6.95
C VAL A 16 12.95 1.26 7.38
N MET A 17 11.83 1.98 7.24
CA MET A 17 10.51 1.32 7.29
C MET A 17 9.91 1.10 5.90
N VAL A 18 10.49 1.70 4.87
CA VAL A 18 10.07 1.53 3.47
C VAL A 18 10.88 0.41 2.77
N ASP A 19 11.91 -0.12 3.44
CA ASP A 19 12.98 -0.90 2.79
C ASP A 19 12.75 -2.43 2.81
N GLN A 20 11.65 -2.93 3.39
CA GLN A 20 11.34 -4.38 3.44
C GLN A 20 9.83 -4.71 3.25
N VAL A 21 9.08 -3.88 2.52
CA VAL A 21 7.84 -4.38 1.88
C VAL A 21 8.25 -5.01 0.56
N HIS A 22 8.57 -6.30 0.57
CA HIS A 22 9.13 -6.97 -0.61
C HIS A 22 8.12 -7.15 -1.75
N THR A 23 6.82 -6.99 -1.52
CA THR A 23 5.79 -6.80 -2.56
C THR A 23 4.55 -6.13 -1.95
N CYS A 24 3.75 -5.40 -2.73
CA CYS A 24 2.46 -4.84 -2.31
C CYS A 24 1.53 -5.91 -1.66
N ALA A 25 1.65 -7.17 -2.06
CA ALA A 25 0.93 -8.30 -1.47
C ALA A 25 1.26 -8.54 0.03
N ASP A 26 2.50 -8.32 0.46
CA ASP A 26 2.90 -8.58 1.84
C ASP A 26 2.39 -7.50 2.79
N LEU A 27 2.41 -6.24 2.34
CA LEU A 27 1.81 -5.13 3.08
C LEU A 27 0.31 -5.32 3.27
N ARG A 28 -0.39 -5.81 2.24
CA ARG A 28 -1.81 -6.13 2.32
C ARG A 28 -2.11 -7.19 3.37
N LYS A 29 -1.37 -8.30 3.37
CA LYS A 29 -1.50 -9.35 4.41
C LYS A 29 -1.29 -8.80 5.82
N GLN A 30 -0.32 -7.91 5.99
CA GLN A 30 -0.07 -7.29 7.30
C GLN A 30 -1.26 -6.43 7.75
N ILE A 31 -1.79 -5.58 6.86
CA ILE A 31 -2.96 -4.75 7.15
C ILE A 31 -4.17 -5.63 7.50
N HIS A 32 -4.40 -6.72 6.76
CA HIS A 32 -5.49 -7.66 7.03
C HIS A 32 -5.40 -8.30 8.42
N LEU A 33 -4.21 -8.80 8.79
CA LEU A 33 -3.97 -9.40 10.10
C LEU A 33 -4.13 -8.39 11.23
N ASP A 34 -3.60 -7.18 11.04
CA ASP A 34 -3.70 -6.11 12.03
C ASP A 34 -5.16 -5.72 12.26
N LEU A 35 -5.99 -5.60 11.20
CA LEU A 35 -7.41 -5.28 11.34
C LEU A 35 -8.16 -6.30 12.21
N ARG A 36 -7.89 -7.60 12.02
CA ARG A 36 -8.50 -8.67 12.83
C ARG A 36 -8.07 -8.63 14.29
N ILE A 37 -6.83 -8.24 14.56
CA ILE A 37 -6.32 -8.08 15.94
C ILE A 37 -6.94 -6.85 16.62
N GLN A 38 -7.12 -5.76 15.88
CA GLN A 38 -7.70 -4.51 16.41
C GLN A 38 -9.21 -4.61 16.59
N HIS A 39 -9.89 -5.37 15.73
CA HIS A 39 -11.35 -5.54 15.70
C HIS A 39 -11.75 -7.01 15.82
N PRO A 40 -11.50 -7.66 16.98
CA PRO A 40 -11.92 -9.03 17.20
C PRO A 40 -13.45 -9.18 17.09
N GLU A 41 -14.22 -8.12 17.31
CA GLU A 41 -15.67 -8.09 17.15
C GLU A 41 -16.15 -8.29 15.69
N TRP A 42 -15.27 -8.08 14.71
CA TRP A 42 -15.57 -8.36 13.31
C TRP A 42 -15.28 -9.80 12.91
N VAL A 43 -14.62 -10.58 13.78
CA VAL A 43 -14.28 -11.99 13.52
C VAL A 43 -15.38 -12.87 14.10
N GLN A 44 -16.03 -13.64 13.24
CA GLN A 44 -17.06 -14.60 13.61
C GLN A 44 -16.47 -15.83 14.31
N ALA A 45 -17.34 -16.66 14.89
CA ALA A 45 -16.92 -17.86 15.62
C ALA A 45 -16.24 -18.92 14.74
N ASP A 46 -16.52 -18.92 13.44
CA ASP A 46 -15.85 -19.74 12.42
C ASP A 46 -14.48 -19.17 11.99
N GLY A 47 -14.13 -17.98 12.47
CA GLY A 47 -12.91 -17.28 12.11
C GLY A 47 -13.03 -16.46 10.83
N GLU A 48 -14.20 -16.33 10.23
CA GLU A 48 -14.41 -15.46 9.06
C GLU A 48 -14.68 -14.02 9.48
N SER A 49 -14.36 -13.06 8.62
CA SER A 49 -14.66 -11.66 8.86
C SER A 49 -15.10 -10.96 7.58
N PRO A 50 -16.40 -11.00 7.26
CA PRO A 50 -16.96 -10.37 6.06
C PRO A 50 -16.63 -8.87 5.96
N VAL A 51 -16.46 -8.21 7.11
CA VAL A 51 -16.02 -6.82 7.17
C VAL A 51 -14.57 -6.69 6.72
N CYS A 52 -13.64 -7.52 7.21
CA CYS A 52 -12.26 -7.51 6.74
C CYS A 52 -12.16 -7.86 5.26
N ASP A 53 -12.99 -8.78 4.76
CA ASP A 53 -13.04 -9.14 3.34
C ASP A 53 -13.47 -7.93 2.49
N SER A 54 -14.49 -7.18 2.94
CA SER A 54 -14.92 -5.95 2.25
C SER A 54 -13.83 -4.87 2.19
N TYR A 55 -12.96 -4.80 3.22
CA TYR A 55 -11.82 -3.90 3.24
C TYR A 55 -10.73 -4.35 2.25
N GLU A 56 -10.47 -5.66 2.16
CA GLU A 56 -9.54 -6.21 1.17
C GLU A 56 -10.00 -5.94 -0.26
N ASP A 57 -11.28 -6.16 -0.57
CA ASP A 57 -11.85 -5.92 -1.89
C ASP A 57 -11.70 -4.44 -2.29
N ARG A 58 -12.08 -3.53 -1.39
CA ARG A 58 -11.94 -2.09 -1.63
C ARG A 58 -10.47 -1.67 -1.78
N LEU A 59 -9.57 -2.27 -1.01
CA LEU A 59 -8.14 -2.00 -1.14
C LEU A 59 -7.61 -2.46 -2.50
N MET A 60 -8.05 -3.61 -3.00
CA MET A 60 -7.70 -4.07 -4.35
C MET A 60 -8.21 -3.13 -5.44
N GLU A 61 -9.46 -2.66 -5.32
CA GLU A 61 -10.06 -1.71 -6.27
C GLU A 61 -9.24 -0.40 -6.34
N LEU A 62 -8.86 0.15 -5.19
CA LEU A 62 -8.04 1.37 -5.12
C LEU A 62 -6.66 1.15 -5.73
N LEU A 63 -6.01 0.02 -5.45
CA LEU A 63 -4.71 -0.31 -6.02
C LEU A 63 -4.79 -0.50 -7.55
N ALA A 64 -5.85 -1.14 -8.03
CA ALA A 64 -6.10 -1.30 -9.46
C ALA A 64 -6.27 0.06 -10.15
N GLY A 65 -7.05 0.97 -9.56
CA GLY A 65 -7.22 2.33 -10.07
C GLY A 65 -5.92 3.14 -10.10
N LEU A 66 -5.03 2.93 -9.13
CA LEU A 66 -3.70 3.55 -9.14
C LEU A 66 -2.79 2.99 -10.24
N THR A 67 -2.89 1.70 -10.56
CA THR A 67 -2.13 1.09 -11.65
C THR A 67 -2.66 1.45 -13.04
N ASP A 68 -3.95 1.75 -13.16
CA ASP A 68 -4.58 2.20 -14.41
C ASP A 68 -4.31 3.68 -14.72
N MET A 69 -3.77 4.43 -13.77
CA MET A 69 -3.30 5.79 -14.01
C MET A 69 -2.08 5.73 -14.94
N LYS A 70 -2.33 5.81 -16.26
CA LYS A 70 -1.29 6.06 -17.26
C LYS A 70 -0.41 7.21 -16.74
N PRO A 71 0.90 7.01 -16.53
CA PRO A 71 1.77 8.13 -16.25
C PRO A 71 1.62 9.08 -17.42
N ASN A 72 1.22 10.32 -17.12
CA ASN A 72 1.02 11.37 -18.10
C ASN A 72 2.19 11.35 -19.11
N GLN A 73 1.94 10.96 -20.36
CA GLN A 73 2.92 10.84 -21.46
C GLN A 73 3.58 12.18 -21.85
N SER A 74 3.55 13.18 -20.97
CA SER A 74 4.16 14.49 -21.19
C SER A 74 5.69 14.45 -21.19
N TYR A 75 6.34 13.46 -20.55
CA TYR A 75 7.82 13.43 -20.48
C TYR A 75 8.49 12.93 -21.77
N ASP A 76 7.77 12.23 -22.64
CA ASP A 76 8.36 11.68 -23.87
C ASP A 76 8.42 12.70 -25.02
N ARG A 77 7.50 13.69 -25.06
CA ARG A 77 7.46 14.67 -26.17
C ARG A 77 8.68 15.60 -26.17
N ASP A 78 9.19 15.99 -25.01
CA ASP A 78 10.30 16.94 -24.92
C ASP A 78 11.65 16.34 -25.30
N ARG A 79 11.82 15.02 -25.15
CA ARG A 79 13.08 14.33 -25.44
C ARG A 79 13.36 14.24 -26.94
N TYR A 80 12.33 14.07 -27.78
CA TYR A 80 12.51 14.01 -29.23
C TYR A 80 12.79 15.39 -29.85
N HIS A 81 12.23 16.46 -29.30
CA HIS A 81 12.45 17.82 -29.80
C HIS A 81 13.86 18.36 -29.50
N LEU A 82 14.48 17.97 -28.37
CA LEU A 82 15.85 18.38 -28.07
C LEU A 82 16.87 17.66 -28.98
N GLN A 83 16.59 16.42 -29.37
CA GLN A 83 17.45 15.63 -30.26
C GLN A 83 17.47 16.18 -31.70
N GLN A 84 16.36 16.74 -32.20
CA GLN A 84 16.28 17.33 -33.55
C GLN A 84 16.89 18.73 -33.66
N ARG A 85 17.17 19.42 -32.55
CA ARG A 85 17.91 20.70 -32.57
C ARG A 85 19.43 20.52 -32.55
N GLN A 86 19.91 19.28 -32.41
CA GLN A 86 21.33 18.93 -32.33
C GLN A 86 21.87 18.23 -33.59
N THR A 87 21.07 18.13 -34.66
CA THR A 87 21.47 17.61 -35.99
C THR A 87 21.38 18.70 -37.03
#